data_AF-A0A932LPK8-F1
#
_entry.id   AF-A0A932LPK8-F1
#
_cell.length_a   1.000
_cell.length_b   1.000
_cell.length_c   1.000
_cell.angle_alpha   90.00
_cell.angle_beta   90.00
_cell.angle_gamma   90.00
#
_symmetry.space_group_name_H-M   'P 1'
#
loop_
_entity.id
_entity.type
_entity.pdbx_description
1 polymer ?
#
loop_
_entity_poly.entity_id
_entity_poly.type
_entity_poly.pdbx_seq_one_letter_code
_entity_poly.pdbx_strand_id
1 'polypeptide(L)'
;MWVYDVQTLRFLEVNDATVRAYGYSRREFMTMTLIDIRPTEDIKPFLRDWEHPHESTAEKWRHVGKDGKAFPVLITSWELTFQGRKAELILARRDVPTPARVAESETTKTYPPQQKSKSATTNP
;
A
#
# COMPACT_ATOMS: atom_id res chain seq x y z
N MET A 1 -4.18 6.23 -2.19
CA MET A 1 -3.04 6.32 -1.25
C MET A 1 -3.57 6.48 0.15
N TRP A 2 -2.95 5.82 1.11
CA TRP A 2 -3.30 5.93 2.54
C TRP A 2 -2.10 5.58 3.42
N VAL A 3 -2.18 5.97 4.68
CA VAL A 3 -1.27 5.55 5.75
C VAL A 3 -2.08 4.73 6.75
N TYR A 4 -1.51 3.64 7.25
CA TYR A 4 -2.14 2.82 8.29
C TYR A 4 -1.17 2.48 9.43
N ASP A 5 -1.73 2.18 10.59
CA ASP A 5 -1.00 1.79 11.80
C ASP A 5 -0.66 0.30 11.73
N VAL A 6 0.61 -0.06 11.82
CA VAL A 6 1.05 -1.47 11.63
C VAL A 6 0.65 -2.37 12.78
N GLN A 7 0.29 -1.84 13.95
CA GLN A 7 -0.10 -2.65 15.12
C GLN A 7 -1.60 -2.95 15.12
N THR A 8 -2.40 -2.02 14.61
CA THR A 8 -3.88 -2.09 14.69
C THR A 8 -4.56 -2.25 13.36
N LEU A 9 -3.83 -2.12 12.25
CA LEU A 9 -4.34 -2.10 10.87
C LEU A 9 -5.30 -0.94 10.58
N ARG A 10 -5.44 0.02 11.49
CA ARG A 10 -6.35 1.16 11.33
C ARG A 10 -5.79 2.17 10.37
N PHE A 11 -6.66 2.78 9.57
CA PHE A 11 -6.26 3.91 8.75
C PHE A 11 -5.92 5.10 9.63
N LEU A 12 -4.77 5.71 9.35
CA LEU A 12 -4.31 6.95 9.98
C LEU A 12 -4.56 8.15 9.08
N GLU A 13 -4.46 7.96 7.76
CA GLU A 13 -4.65 9.02 6.78
C GLU A 13 -5.09 8.42 5.43
N VAL A 14 -5.94 9.12 4.69
CA VAL A 14 -6.35 8.70 3.32
C VAL A 14 -6.32 9.91 2.40
N ASN A 15 -6.05 9.72 1.11
CA ASN A 15 -6.24 10.80 0.14
C ASN A 15 -7.65 10.79 -0.46
N ASP A 16 -8.04 11.91 -1.07
CA ASP A 16 -9.39 12.06 -1.63
C ASP A 16 -9.64 11.12 -2.83
N ALA A 17 -8.57 10.70 -3.51
CA ALA A 17 -8.69 9.68 -4.56
C ALA A 17 -9.13 8.33 -3.99
N THR A 18 -8.62 7.92 -2.82
CA THR A 18 -9.08 6.70 -2.12
C THR A 18 -10.55 6.83 -1.71
N VAL A 19 -10.95 7.96 -1.13
CA VAL A 19 -12.35 8.26 -0.75
C VAL A 19 -13.29 8.06 -1.95
N ARG A 20 -12.98 8.69 -3.09
CA ARG A 20 -13.78 8.54 -4.32
C ARG A 20 -13.76 7.12 -4.88
N ALA A 21 -12.61 6.46 -4.87
CA ALA A 21 -12.45 5.15 -5.51
C ALA A 21 -13.11 3.99 -4.75
N TYR A 22 -13.30 4.13 -3.43
CA TYR A 22 -13.89 3.08 -2.57
C TYR A 22 -15.31 3.44 -2.13
N GLY A 23 -15.74 4.70 -2.25
CA GLY A 23 -17.10 5.13 -1.92
C GLY A 23 -17.34 5.37 -0.42
N TYR A 24 -16.31 5.25 0.42
CA TYR A 24 -16.37 5.63 1.83
C TYR A 24 -15.93 7.08 2.01
N SER A 25 -16.57 7.79 2.94
CA SER A 25 -16.10 9.07 3.42
C SER A 25 -14.77 8.92 4.18
N ARG A 26 -14.01 10.01 4.25
CA ARG A 26 -12.79 10.08 5.08
C ARG A 26 -13.06 9.67 6.52
N ARG A 27 -14.18 10.11 7.11
CA ARG A 27 -14.56 9.78 8.48
C ARG A 27 -14.81 8.29 8.67
N GLU A 28 -15.48 7.64 7.72
CA GLU A 28 -15.66 6.17 7.74
C GLU A 28 -14.29 5.48 7.71
N PHE A 29 -13.39 5.88 6.80
CA PHE A 29 -12.04 5.33 6.73
C PHE A 29 -11.29 5.42 8.07
N MET A 30 -11.35 6.55 8.78
CA MET A 30 -10.67 6.69 10.09
C MET A 30 -11.22 5.77 11.18
N THR A 31 -12.40 5.19 10.98
CA THR A 31 -12.98 4.19 11.90
C THR A 31 -12.68 2.74 11.48
N MET A 32 -12.23 2.54 10.24
CA MET A 32 -12.00 1.23 9.62
C MET A 32 -10.57 0.74 9.78
N THR A 33 -10.37 -0.51 9.42
CA THR A 33 -9.10 -1.22 9.30
C THR A 33 -8.89 -1.70 7.85
N LEU A 34 -7.67 -2.14 7.53
CA LEU A 34 -7.39 -2.80 6.25
C LEU A 34 -8.23 -4.06 6.01
N ILE A 35 -8.76 -4.69 7.06
CA ILE A 35 -9.62 -5.88 6.93
C ILE A 35 -10.95 -5.52 6.26
N ASP A 36 -11.50 -4.34 6.57
CA ASP A 36 -12.83 -3.92 6.12
C ASP A 36 -12.90 -3.64 4.60
N ILE A 37 -11.74 -3.44 3.96
CA ILE A 37 -11.64 -3.22 2.51
C ILE A 37 -11.22 -4.49 1.76
N ARG A 38 -11.32 -5.68 2.35
CA ARG A 38 -10.90 -6.93 1.71
C ARG A 38 -12.05 -7.92 1.56
N PRO A 39 -12.07 -8.73 0.48
CA PRO A 39 -12.96 -9.89 0.40
C PRO A 39 -12.70 -10.82 1.58
N THR A 40 -13.75 -11.45 2.10
CA THR A 40 -13.64 -12.34 3.28
C THR A 40 -12.63 -13.46 3.07
N GLU A 41 -12.53 -13.99 1.86
CA GLU A 41 -11.59 -15.04 1.49
C GLU A 41 -10.12 -14.58 1.48
N ASP A 42 -9.86 -13.28 1.31
CA ASP A 42 -8.50 -12.70 1.25
C ASP A 42 -8.00 -12.23 2.62
N ILE A 43 -8.85 -12.23 3.67
CA ILE A 43 -8.47 -11.81 5.02
C ILE A 43 -7.40 -12.73 5.62
N LYS A 44 -7.60 -14.05 5.56
CA LYS A 44 -6.63 -15.01 6.14
C LYS A 44 -5.26 -14.97 5.45
N PRO A 45 -5.17 -14.98 4.10
CA PRO A 45 -3.90 -14.77 3.39
C PRO A 45 -3.23 -13.46 3.78
N PHE A 46 -3.99 -12.35 3.86
CA PHE A 46 -3.46 -11.05 4.26
C PHE A 46 -2.87 -11.05 5.66
N LEU A 47 -3.56 -11.61 6.66
CA LEU A 47 -3.06 -11.65 8.03
C LEU A 47 -1.75 -12.46 8.15
N ARG A 48 -1.60 -13.53 7.35
CA ARG A 48 -0.36 -14.31 7.30
C ARG A 48 0.78 -13.51 6.69
N ASP A 49 0.52 -12.75 5.64
CA ASP A 49 1.53 -11.89 5.02
C ASP A 49 1.94 -10.74 5.96
N TRP A 50 0.97 -10.16 6.67
CA TRP A 50 1.20 -9.11 7.66
C TRP A 50 2.07 -9.55 8.85
N GLU A 51 2.06 -10.83 9.24
CA GLU A 51 2.98 -11.38 10.27
C GLU A 51 4.46 -11.36 9.83
N HIS A 52 4.72 -11.22 8.53
CA HIS A 52 6.05 -11.17 7.93
C HIS A 52 6.19 -9.92 7.04
N PRO A 53 6.13 -8.71 7.65
CA PRO A 53 6.06 -7.47 6.89
C PRO A 53 7.33 -7.29 6.05
N HIS A 54 7.12 -6.90 4.80
CA HIS A 54 8.18 -6.62 3.84
C HIS A 54 7.79 -5.41 2.98
N GLU A 55 8.79 -4.68 2.50
CA GLU A 55 8.55 -3.67 1.47
C GLU A 55 8.12 -4.37 0.17
N SER A 56 6.99 -3.95 -0.39
CA SER A 56 6.43 -4.55 -1.60
C SER A 56 6.51 -3.58 -2.78
N THR A 57 6.88 -4.12 -3.94
CA THR A 57 6.85 -3.39 -5.22
C THR A 57 5.84 -4.04 -6.17
N ALA A 58 4.59 -3.57 -6.09
CA ALA A 58 3.47 -3.96 -6.95
C ALA A 58 2.89 -5.36 -6.68
N GLU A 59 2.63 -5.68 -5.41
CA GLU A 59 1.93 -6.90 -5.02
C GLU A 59 0.43 -6.85 -5.41
N LYS A 60 -0.13 -7.98 -5.86
CA LYS A 60 -1.51 -8.07 -6.32
C LYS A 60 -2.45 -8.49 -5.18
N TRP A 61 -3.45 -7.67 -4.93
CA TRP A 61 -4.54 -7.95 -3.98
C TRP A 61 -5.90 -7.66 -4.59
N ARG A 62 -6.96 -8.15 -3.96
CA ARG A 62 -8.33 -7.65 -4.21
C ARG A 62 -8.81 -6.87 -3.02
N HIS A 63 -9.45 -5.74 -3.28
CA HIS A 63 -10.13 -4.93 -2.28
C HIS A 63 -11.63 -4.80 -2.61
N VAL A 64 -12.45 -4.43 -1.62
CA VAL A 64 -13.88 -4.17 -1.76
C VAL A 64 -14.18 -2.71 -1.47
N GLY A 65 -15.09 -2.13 -2.25
CA GLY A 65 -15.67 -0.81 -1.98
C GLY A 65 -16.89 -0.90 -1.07
N LYS A 66 -17.48 0.25 -0.77
CA LYS A 66 -18.74 0.37 0.00
C LYS A 66 -19.93 -0.31 -0.68
N ASP A 67 -19.86 -0.45 -2.00
CA ASP A 67 -20.82 -1.20 -2.81
C ASP A 67 -20.67 -2.72 -2.70
N GLY A 68 -19.68 -3.21 -1.94
CA GLY A 68 -19.36 -4.63 -1.77
C GLY A 68 -18.67 -5.24 -2.99
N LYS A 69 -18.40 -4.46 -4.05
CA LYS A 69 -17.79 -5.00 -5.27
C LYS A 69 -16.29 -5.15 -5.08
N ALA A 70 -15.80 -6.38 -5.25
CA ALA A 70 -14.37 -6.66 -5.26
C ALA A 70 -13.70 -6.15 -6.54
N PHE A 71 -12.46 -5.69 -6.43
CA PHE A 71 -11.65 -5.23 -7.55
C PHE A 71 -10.16 -5.44 -7.30
N PRO A 72 -9.37 -5.69 -8.37
CA PRO A 72 -7.96 -5.94 -8.23
C PRO A 72 -7.17 -4.63 -8.07
N VAL A 73 -6.13 -4.68 -7.24
CA VAL A 73 -5.21 -3.59 -6.97
C VAL A 73 -3.77 -4.08 -6.96
N LEU A 74 -2.87 -3.19 -7.40
CA LEU A 74 -1.43 -3.30 -7.21
C LEU A 74 -1.03 -2.44 -6.02
N ILE A 75 -0.39 -3.05 -5.03
CA ILE A 75 0.06 -2.43 -3.80
C ILE A 75 1.55 -2.15 -3.88
N THR A 76 1.95 -0.95 -3.51
CA THR A 76 3.33 -0.61 -3.22
C THR A 76 3.36 -0.04 -1.81
N SER A 77 4.21 -0.60 -0.95
CA SER A 77 4.27 -0.28 0.48
C SER A 77 5.65 0.26 0.86
N TRP A 78 5.65 1.22 1.79
CA TRP A 78 6.85 1.73 2.43
C TRP A 78 6.61 1.89 3.92
N GLU A 79 7.54 1.42 4.75
CA GLU A 79 7.51 1.69 6.18
C GLU A 79 7.85 3.17 6.45
N LEU A 80 7.19 3.76 7.45
CA LEU A 80 7.51 5.09 7.96
C LEU A 80 7.10 5.24 9.42
N THR A 81 7.58 6.31 10.05
CA THR A 81 6.99 6.80 11.30
C THR A 81 6.01 7.92 10.96
N PHE A 82 4.73 7.74 11.31
CA PHE A 82 3.70 8.74 11.11
C PHE A 82 3.07 9.13 12.45
N GLN A 83 3.12 10.41 12.81
CA GLN A 83 2.60 10.92 14.09
C GLN A 83 3.13 10.15 15.32
N GLY A 84 4.42 9.76 15.29
CA GLY A 84 5.06 9.01 16.37
C GLY A 84 4.72 7.52 16.43
N ARG A 85 3.98 6.99 15.45
CA ARG A 85 3.59 5.57 15.35
C ARG A 85 4.36 4.88 14.24
N LYS A 86 4.66 3.59 14.42
CA LYS A 86 5.12 2.74 13.31
C LYS A 86 3.94 2.57 12.34
N ALA A 87 4.14 2.96 11.09
CA ALA A 87 3.10 3.04 10.08
C ALA A 87 3.62 2.57 8.72
N GLU A 88 2.70 2.36 7.80
CA GLU A 88 3.02 2.06 6.41
C GLU A 88 2.23 2.97 5.47
N LEU A 89 2.91 3.47 4.44
CA LEU A 89 2.33 4.22 3.35
C LEU A 89 2.02 3.25 2.22
N ILE A 90 0.76 3.23 1.82
CA ILE A 90 0.28 2.37 0.73
C ILE A 90 -0.11 3.22 -0.47
N LEU A 91 0.50 2.89 -1.60
CA LEU A 91 0.03 3.28 -2.92
C LEU A 91 -0.70 2.11 -3.57
N ALA A 92 -2.02 2.16 -3.54
CA ALA A 92 -2.87 1.24 -4.28
C ALA A 92 -3.28 1.81 -5.64
N ARG A 93 -3.02 1.04 -6.70
CA ARG A 93 -3.43 1.35 -8.08
C ARG A 93 -4.39 0.27 -8.56
N ARG A 94 -5.42 0.63 -9.33
CA ARG A 94 -6.30 -0.37 -9.96
C ARG A 94 -5.47 -1.20 -10.94
N ASP A 95 -5.53 -2.53 -10.82
CA ASP A 95 -4.96 -3.42 -11.83
C ASP A 95 -5.98 -3.53 -12.97
N VAL A 96 -5.93 -2.58 -13.91
CA VAL A 96 -6.71 -2.65 -15.14
C VAL A 96 -5.85 -3.32 -16.21
N PRO A 97 -6.42 -4.23 -17.02
CA PRO A 97 -5.70 -4.76 -18.17
C PRO A 97 -5.20 -3.61 -19.03
N THR A 98 -3.88 -3.47 -19.16
CA THR A 98 -3.31 -2.53 -20.11
C THR A 98 -3.72 -3.02 -21.51
N PRO A 99 -4.33 -2.18 -22.38
CA PRO A 99 -4.42 -2.56 -23.78
C PRO A 99 -2.99 -2.84 -24.26
N ALA A 100 -2.80 -3.96 -24.97
CA ALA A 100 -1.49 -4.35 -25.46
C ALA A 100 -0.88 -3.16 -26.23
N ARG A 101 0.11 -2.51 -25.63
CA ARG A 101 0.91 -1.53 -26.35
C ARG A 101 1.68 -2.31 -27.40
N VAL A 102 1.42 -2.01 -28.68
CA VAL A 102 2.42 -2.23 -29.72
C VAL A 102 3.69 -1.58 -29.20
N ALA A 103 4.78 -2.35 -29.12
CA ALA A 103 6.01 -1.97 -28.45
C ALA A 103 6.50 -0.60 -28.96
N GLU A 104 6.42 0.43 -28.10
CA GLU A 104 7.18 1.65 -28.28
C GLU A 104 8.39 1.58 -27.36
N SER A 105 9.54 1.67 -28.01
CA SER A 105 10.90 1.48 -27.53
C SER A 105 11.24 2.20 -26.23
N GLU A 106 11.90 1.45 -25.37
CA GLU A 106 12.53 1.84 -24.12
C GLU A 106 13.39 3.10 -24.29
N THR A 107 13.13 4.12 -23.47
CA THR A 107 14.16 5.10 -23.10
C THR A 107 14.40 4.97 -21.61
N THR A 108 15.38 4.13 -21.26
CA THR A 108 15.84 3.88 -19.89
C THR A 108 16.40 5.17 -19.30
N LYS A 109 15.64 5.84 -18.42
CA LYS A 109 16.21 6.80 -17.46
C LYS A 109 16.71 6.02 -16.25
N THR A 110 17.97 5.62 -16.31
CA THR A 110 18.76 5.09 -15.20
C THR A 110 18.83 6.14 -14.08
N TYR A 111 18.28 5.85 -12.90
CA TYR A 111 18.64 6.55 -11.67
C TYR A 111 19.59 5.68 -10.85
N PRO A 112 20.69 6.24 -10.30
CA PRO A 112 21.78 5.46 -9.71
C PRO A 112 21.41 4.90 -8.33
N PRO A 113 22.06 3.80 -7.90
CA PRO A 113 21.81 3.19 -6.59
C PRO A 113 22.28 4.10 -5.45
N GLN A 114 21.42 4.31 -4.45
CA GLN A 114 21.78 5.07 -3.25
C GLN A 114 22.80 4.30 -2.41
N GLN A 115 23.95 4.94 -2.18
CA GLN A 115 25.01 4.47 -1.27
C GLN A 115 24.46 4.33 0.15
N LYS A 116 24.53 3.12 0.72
CA LYS A 116 24.41 2.90 2.16
C LYS A 116 25.63 3.54 2.85
N SER A 117 25.45 4.67 3.51
CA SER A 117 26.46 5.26 4.40
C SER A 117 26.67 4.34 5.61
N LYS A 118 27.80 3.64 5.65
CA LYS A 118 28.28 3.00 6.88
C LYS A 118 28.95 4.07 7.74
N SER A 119 28.27 4.52 8.78
CA SER A 119 28.89 5.25 9.88
C SER A 119 29.66 4.23 10.74
N ALA A 120 30.98 4.16 10.56
CA ALA A 120 31.85 3.47 11.51
C ALA A 120 32.23 4.47 12.61
N THR A 121 31.65 4.29 13.80
CA THR A 121 32.18 4.86 15.03
C THR A 121 33.27 3.93 15.53
N THR A 122 34.52 4.39 15.52
CA THR A 122 35.58 3.78 16.31
C THR A 122 36.23 4.88 17.13
N ASN A 123 36.20 4.69 18.44
CA ASN A 123 37.03 5.37 19.42
C ASN A 123 37.29 4.32 20.53
N PRO A 124 38.33 4.44 21.35
CA PRO A 124 39.50 5.33 21.29
C PRO A 124 40.79 4.64 20.82
#